data_AF-A0A967GSF8-F1
#
_entry.id   AF-A0A967GSF8-F1
#
_cell.length_a   1.000
_cell.length_b   1.000
_cell.length_c   1.000
_cell.angle_alpha   90.00
_cell.angle_beta   90.00
_cell.angle_gamma   90.00
#
_symmetry.space_group_name_H-M   'P 1'
#
loop_
_entity.id
_entity.type
_entity.pdbx_description
1 polymer ?
#
loop_
_entity_poly.entity_id
_entity_poly.type
_entity_poly.pdbx_seq_one_letter_code
_entity_poly.pdbx_strand_id
1 'polypeptide(L)'
;MLHAEAPEATTLLREDILPVVRKIARKAPQFPPYQHLLGHFEWRCGNHRLAEAAFTRAVDLYAAHMKAHKQTFLECDGWVRCQLYLATVMHSRGRFEEAMAMAKKLAALQVDGKRLGAAGANLVVWEARTLPARLYLARGWKGDFDLAIASLPAKDDPQLFVGRTLSLYYLEGLRQYLGVRRKLEQGKREEA
;
A
#
# COMPACT_ATOMS: atom_id res chain seq x y z
N MET A 1 3.61 -12.74 -12.10
CA MET A 1 3.27 -12.08 -13.38
C MET A 1 3.48 -10.58 -13.26
N LEU A 2 4.72 -10.08 -13.36
CA LEU A 2 5.04 -8.64 -13.34
C LEU A 2 5.79 -8.18 -14.61
N HIS A 3 5.87 -9.06 -15.62
CA HIS A 3 6.78 -8.90 -16.76
C HIS A 3 6.10 -8.95 -18.14
N ALA A 4 4.78 -9.21 -18.20
CA ALA A 4 4.10 -9.40 -19.49
C ALA A 4 3.62 -8.10 -20.14
N GLU A 5 3.35 -7.05 -19.36
CA GLU A 5 2.65 -5.86 -19.88
C GLU A 5 3.57 -4.71 -20.33
N ALA A 6 4.85 -4.71 -19.99
CA ALA A 6 5.80 -3.66 -20.41
C ALA A 6 7.28 -4.07 -20.31
N PRO A 7 7.78 -4.99 -21.16
CA PRO A 7 9.17 -5.45 -21.11
C PRO A 7 10.20 -4.32 -21.33
N GLU A 8 9.96 -3.39 -22.25
CA GLU A 8 10.88 -2.26 -22.53
C GLU A 8 10.99 -1.26 -21.35
N ALA A 9 9.91 -1.07 -20.59
CA ALA A 9 9.93 -0.21 -19.42
C ALA A 9 10.89 -0.74 -18.35
N THR A 10 11.07 -2.06 -18.24
CA THR A 10 11.94 -2.65 -17.20
C THR A 10 13.43 -2.45 -17.47
N THR A 11 13.85 -2.47 -18.73
CA THR A 11 15.24 -2.17 -19.13
C THR A 11 15.59 -0.72 -18.82
N LEU A 12 14.75 0.23 -19.26
CA LEU A 12 14.89 1.66 -18.94
C LEU A 12 14.94 1.91 -17.41
N LEU A 13 14.04 1.28 -16.66
CA LEU A 13 14.01 1.43 -15.20
C LEU A 13 15.29 0.93 -14.55
N ARG A 14 15.82 -0.22 -14.98
CA ARG A 14 16.99 -0.85 -14.38
C ARG A 14 18.30 -0.17 -14.81
N GLU A 15 18.43 0.19 -16.07
CA GLU A 15 19.67 0.69 -16.66
C GLU A 15 19.81 2.21 -16.52
N ASP A 16 18.74 2.98 -16.70
CA ASP A 16 18.82 4.45 -16.70
C ASP A 16 18.34 5.07 -15.38
N ILE A 17 17.21 4.60 -14.85
CA ILE A 17 16.57 5.25 -13.69
C ILE A 17 17.20 4.79 -12.36
N LEU A 18 17.39 3.48 -12.18
CA LEU A 18 17.86 2.93 -10.91
C LEU A 18 19.24 3.48 -10.50
N PRO A 19 20.24 3.65 -11.39
CA PRO A 19 21.51 4.27 -11.01
C PRO A 19 21.37 5.72 -10.53
N VAL A 20 20.48 6.50 -11.17
CA VAL A 20 20.20 7.90 -10.80
C VAL A 20 19.58 7.96 -9.41
N VAL A 21 18.55 7.15 -9.16
CA VAL A 21 17.85 7.12 -7.86
C VAL A 21 18.79 6.66 -6.75
N ARG A 22 19.62 5.63 -6.98
CA ARG A 22 20.68 5.21 -6.04
C ARG A 22 21.69 6.33 -5.76
N LYS A 23 22.08 7.09 -6.79
CA LYS A 23 23.00 8.24 -6.62
C LYS A 23 22.37 9.33 -5.77
N ILE A 24 21.12 9.69 -6.01
CA ILE A 24 20.39 10.72 -5.26
C ILE A 24 20.22 10.29 -3.79
N ALA A 25 19.76 9.06 -3.54
CA ALA A 25 19.59 8.53 -2.20
C ALA A 25 20.91 8.42 -1.41
N ARG A 26 22.04 8.20 -2.09
CA ARG A 26 23.38 8.27 -1.45
C ARG A 26 23.82 9.69 -1.13
N LYS A 27 23.52 10.66 -2.00
CA LYS A 27 23.89 12.08 -1.81
C LYS A 27 23.10 12.76 -0.68
N ALA A 28 21.82 12.41 -0.51
CA ALA A 28 20.97 12.94 0.54
C ALA A 28 20.31 11.79 1.32
N PRO A 29 21.11 11.07 2.13
CA PRO A 29 20.69 9.82 2.74
C PRO A 29 19.66 10.02 3.86
N GLN A 30 19.61 11.20 4.47
CA GLN A 30 18.64 11.55 5.52
C GLN A 30 17.37 12.24 4.99
N PHE A 31 17.17 12.28 3.66
CA PHE A 31 15.96 12.84 3.08
C PHE A 31 14.95 11.71 2.77
N PRO A 32 13.88 11.54 3.58
CA PRO A 32 12.97 10.41 3.44
C PRO A 32 12.34 10.23 2.04
N PRO A 33 11.94 11.30 1.31
CA PRO A 33 11.41 11.14 -0.05
C PRO A 33 12.34 10.41 -1.02
N TYR A 34 13.66 10.61 -0.90
CA TYR A 34 14.63 9.91 -1.75
C TYR A 34 14.81 8.44 -1.36
N GLN A 35 14.65 8.11 -0.07
CA GLN A 35 14.62 6.72 0.36
C GLN A 35 13.34 6.02 -0.10
N HIS A 36 12.19 6.71 -0.07
CA HIS A 36 10.95 6.20 -0.64
C HIS A 36 11.09 5.92 -2.15
N LEU A 37 11.65 6.88 -2.90
CA LEU A 37 11.89 6.74 -4.34
C LEU A 37 12.81 5.56 -4.65
N LEU A 38 13.89 5.42 -3.88
CA LEU A 38 14.79 4.27 -3.96
C LEU A 38 14.03 2.96 -3.72
N GLY A 39 13.22 2.89 -2.66
CA GLY A 39 12.39 1.73 -2.35
C GLY A 39 11.49 1.34 -3.53
N HIS A 40 10.82 2.32 -4.12
CA HIS A 40 9.92 2.11 -5.25
C HIS A 40 10.65 1.49 -6.44
N PHE A 41 11.76 2.08 -6.88
CA PHE A 41 12.46 1.61 -8.08
C PHE A 41 13.23 0.31 -7.85
N GLU A 42 13.80 0.08 -6.66
CA GLU A 42 14.35 -1.22 -6.31
C GLU A 42 13.28 -2.30 -6.37
N TRP A 43 12.07 -2.03 -5.87
CA TRP A 43 10.97 -3.00 -5.91
C TRP A 43 10.52 -3.29 -7.34
N ARG A 44 10.32 -2.25 -8.17
CA ARG A 44 9.96 -2.39 -9.58
C ARG A 44 11.01 -3.13 -10.41
N CYS A 45 12.28 -3.06 -10.00
CA CYS A 45 13.37 -3.81 -10.61
C CYS A 45 13.54 -5.24 -10.07
N GLY A 46 12.70 -5.69 -9.13
CA GLY A 46 12.76 -7.03 -8.52
C GLY A 46 13.73 -7.13 -7.33
N ASN A 47 14.37 -6.05 -6.92
CA ASN A 47 15.34 -6.03 -5.82
C ASN A 47 14.63 -5.88 -4.47
N HIS A 48 13.71 -6.79 -4.13
CA HIS A 48 12.78 -6.62 -3.02
C HIS A 48 13.47 -6.41 -1.66
N ARG A 49 14.65 -7.03 -1.43
CA ARG A 49 15.44 -6.83 -0.20
C ARG A 49 15.98 -5.40 -0.07
N LEU A 50 16.46 -4.82 -1.18
CA LEU A 50 16.96 -3.45 -1.20
C LEU A 50 15.81 -2.45 -1.06
N ALA A 51 14.68 -2.77 -1.70
CA ALA A 51 13.46 -1.98 -1.58
C ALA A 51 12.97 -1.92 -0.13
N GLU A 52 12.95 -3.06 0.56
CA GLU A 52 12.55 -3.14 1.96
C GLU A 52 13.45 -2.25 2.83
N ALA A 53 14.77 -2.38 2.69
CA ALA A 53 15.72 -1.57 3.45
C ALA A 53 15.52 -0.07 3.23
N ALA A 54 15.27 0.35 1.99
CA ALA A 54 15.02 1.75 1.64
C ALA A 54 13.70 2.26 2.22
N PHE A 55 12.61 1.48 2.14
CA PHE A 55 11.33 1.86 2.73
C PHE A 55 11.35 1.87 4.25
N THR A 56 11.98 0.89 4.91
CA THR A 56 12.18 0.91 6.37
C THR A 56 12.88 2.18 6.79
N ARG A 57 13.97 2.54 6.10
CA ARG A 57 14.69 3.79 6.36
C ARG A 57 13.80 5.03 6.16
N ALA A 58 12.99 5.05 5.10
CA ALA A 58 12.07 6.16 4.85
C ALA A 58 11.02 6.29 5.97
N VAL A 59 10.46 5.17 6.44
CA VAL A 59 9.53 5.12 7.58
C VAL A 59 10.19 5.68 8.84
N ASP A 60 11.42 5.26 9.16
CA ASP A 60 12.14 5.72 10.35
C ASP A 60 12.44 7.23 10.30
N LEU A 61 12.87 7.74 9.13
CA LEU A 61 13.14 9.17 8.93
C LEU A 61 11.86 10.02 9.07
N TYR A 62 10.75 9.58 8.48
CA TYR A 62 9.47 10.26 8.65
C TYR A 62 8.96 10.18 10.10
N ALA A 63 9.12 9.03 10.78
CA ALA A 63 8.73 8.89 12.18
C ALA A 63 9.55 9.81 13.09
N ALA A 64 10.85 9.94 12.84
CA ALA A 64 11.71 10.88 13.55
C ALA A 64 11.29 12.34 13.28
N HIS A 65 10.97 12.69 12.03
CA HIS A 65 10.47 14.01 11.66
C HIS A 65 9.15 14.34 12.39
N MET A 66 8.19 13.41 12.37
CA MET A 66 6.92 13.54 13.07
C MET A 66 7.12 13.78 14.56
N LYS A 67 7.98 12.99 15.20
CA LYS A 67 8.32 13.14 16.62
C LYS A 67 8.94 14.50 16.92
N ALA A 68 9.89 14.96 16.10
CA ALA A 68 10.57 16.24 16.29
C ALA A 68 9.61 17.44 16.16
N HIS A 69 8.64 17.37 15.25
CA HIS A 69 7.71 18.46 14.96
C HIS A 69 6.34 18.30 15.65
N LYS A 70 6.19 17.28 16.52
CA LYS A 70 4.93 16.94 17.20
C LYS A 70 3.76 16.78 16.22
N GLN A 71 4.05 16.23 15.05
CA GLN A 71 3.08 15.93 14.00
C GLN A 71 2.56 14.50 14.14
N THR A 72 1.38 14.28 13.57
CA THR A 72 0.78 12.95 13.45
C THR A 72 0.84 12.46 12.01
N PHE A 73 0.32 11.26 11.76
CA PHE A 73 0.22 10.73 10.40
C PHE A 73 -0.69 11.60 9.52
N LEU A 74 -1.57 12.43 10.10
CA LEU A 74 -2.43 13.35 9.37
C LEU A 74 -1.61 14.40 8.60
N GLU A 75 -0.59 14.96 9.24
CA GLU A 75 0.30 15.97 8.64
C GLU A 75 1.46 15.34 7.85
N CYS A 76 1.73 14.05 8.03
CA CYS A 76 2.83 13.34 7.40
C CYS A 76 2.34 12.20 6.50
N ASP A 77 1.79 12.54 5.33
CA ASP A 77 1.29 11.56 4.36
C ASP A 77 2.41 10.64 3.85
N GLY A 78 3.63 11.16 3.73
CA GLY A 78 4.82 10.41 3.36
C GLY A 78 5.09 9.20 4.29
N TRP A 79 4.80 9.33 5.59
CA TRP A 79 4.91 8.21 6.53
C TRP A 79 3.91 7.11 6.21
N VAL A 80 2.62 7.46 6.04
CA VAL A 80 1.56 6.51 5.67
C VAL A 80 1.91 5.82 4.36
N ARG A 81 2.33 6.59 3.35
CA ARG A 81 2.73 6.08 2.04
C ARG A 81 3.88 5.09 2.13
N CYS A 82 4.94 5.40 2.88
CA CYS A 82 6.07 4.49 3.06
C CYS A 82 5.65 3.18 3.73
N GLN A 83 4.77 3.25 4.74
CA GLN A 83 4.25 2.06 5.42
C GLN A 83 3.42 1.16 4.47
N LEU A 84 2.57 1.75 3.62
CA LEU A 84 1.80 1.01 2.61
C LEU A 84 2.73 0.23 1.67
N TYR A 85 3.73 0.92 1.11
CA TYR A 85 4.70 0.30 0.20
C TYR A 85 5.58 -0.73 0.91
N LEU A 86 5.99 -0.48 2.16
CA LEU A 86 6.77 -1.43 2.95
C LEU A 86 6.01 -2.74 3.13
N ALA A 87 4.72 -2.70 3.46
CA ALA A 87 3.88 -3.89 3.54
C ALA A 87 3.82 -4.64 2.19
N THR A 88 3.66 -3.92 1.06
CA THR A 88 3.68 -4.53 -0.28
C THR A 88 5.02 -5.19 -0.62
N VAL A 89 6.14 -4.59 -0.24
CA VAL A 89 7.46 -5.18 -0.45
C VAL A 89 7.69 -6.39 0.45
N MET A 90 7.26 -6.34 1.72
CA MET A 90 7.28 -7.49 2.64
C MET A 90 6.47 -8.66 2.07
N HIS A 91 5.31 -8.40 1.49
CA HIS A 91 4.55 -9.42 0.76
C HIS A 91 5.36 -9.99 -0.41
N SER A 92 5.97 -9.14 -1.24
CA SER A 92 6.81 -9.54 -2.38
C SER A 92 8.06 -10.33 -1.97
N ARG A 93 8.46 -10.22 -0.70
CA ARG A 93 9.55 -10.97 -0.05
C ARG A 93 9.12 -12.34 0.47
N GLY A 94 7.85 -12.70 0.35
CA GLY A 94 7.25 -13.92 0.93
C GLY A 94 6.86 -13.78 2.40
N ARG A 95 6.95 -12.58 2.99
CA ARG A 95 6.66 -12.32 4.41
C ARG A 95 5.21 -11.87 4.58
N PHE A 96 4.28 -12.73 4.16
CA PHE A 96 2.85 -12.41 4.12
C PHE A 96 2.30 -12.02 5.50
N GLU A 97 2.59 -12.81 6.54
CA GLU A 97 2.03 -12.58 7.88
C GLU A 97 2.47 -11.23 8.46
N GLU A 98 3.73 -10.85 8.24
CA GLU A 98 4.26 -9.58 8.70
C GLU A 98 3.69 -8.39 7.91
N ALA A 99 3.57 -8.54 6.59
CA ALA A 99 2.89 -7.57 5.74
C ALA A 99 1.42 -7.37 6.15
N MET A 100 0.73 -8.47 6.46
CA MET A 100 -0.67 -8.44 6.89
C MET A 100 -0.83 -7.79 8.27
N ALA A 101 0.08 -8.07 9.21
CA ALA A 101 0.08 -7.43 10.51
C ALA A 101 0.27 -5.91 10.40
N MET A 102 1.17 -5.45 9.51
CA MET A 102 1.36 -4.04 9.21
C MET A 102 0.12 -3.42 8.54
N ALA A 103 -0.45 -4.09 7.54
CA ALA A 103 -1.64 -3.62 6.84
C ALA A 103 -2.84 -3.46 7.78
N LYS A 104 -3.07 -4.41 8.69
CA LYS A 104 -4.13 -4.33 9.71
C LYS A 104 -3.92 -3.15 10.66
N LYS A 105 -2.67 -2.90 11.09
CA LYS A 105 -2.34 -1.73 11.93
C LYS A 105 -2.65 -0.42 11.21
N LEU A 106 -2.31 -0.30 9.93
CA LEU A 106 -2.61 0.89 9.12
C LEU A 106 -4.12 1.06 8.89
N ALA A 107 -4.83 -0.03 8.59
CA ALA A 107 -6.28 0.00 8.40
C ALA A 107 -7.05 0.42 9.67
N ALA A 108 -6.50 0.13 10.84
CA ALA A 108 -7.09 0.49 12.14
C ALA A 108 -6.89 1.96 12.55
N LEU A 109 -6.09 2.73 11.80
CA LEU A 109 -5.87 4.15 12.09
C LEU A 109 -7.20 4.92 12.05
N GLN A 110 -7.48 5.64 13.14
CA GLN A 110 -8.67 6.46 13.29
C GLN A 110 -8.42 7.86 12.75
N VAL A 111 -9.30 8.31 11.87
CA VAL A 111 -9.30 9.64 11.29
C VAL A 111 -10.42 10.44 11.95
N ASP A 112 -10.12 11.68 12.35
CA ASP A 112 -11.15 12.64 12.71
C ASP A 112 -11.82 13.17 11.43
N GLY A 113 -13.13 13.03 11.34
CA GLY A 113 -13.92 13.53 10.21
C GLY A 113 -13.74 15.04 9.97
N LYS A 114 -13.40 15.83 10.98
CA LYS A 114 -13.09 17.27 10.82
C LYS A 114 -11.75 17.51 10.10
N ARG A 115 -10.88 16.50 10.09
CA ARG A 115 -9.52 16.55 9.54
C ARG A 115 -9.37 15.84 8.19
N LEU A 116 -10.47 15.51 7.50
CA LEU A 116 -10.45 14.82 6.19
C LEU A 116 -9.69 15.57 5.09
N GLY A 117 -9.54 16.89 5.20
CA GLY A 117 -8.71 17.67 4.27
C GLY A 117 -7.21 17.36 4.35
N ALA A 118 -6.75 16.67 5.40
CA ALA A 118 -5.35 16.32 5.56
C ALA A 118 -4.93 15.19 4.60
N ALA A 119 -3.76 15.34 3.97
CA ALA A 119 -3.26 14.36 3.00
C ALA A 119 -3.10 12.95 3.61
N GLY A 120 -2.62 12.85 4.85
CA GLY A 120 -2.50 11.58 5.55
C GLY A 120 -3.85 10.92 5.87
N ALA A 121 -4.88 11.72 6.19
CA ALA A 121 -6.24 11.22 6.39
C ALA A 121 -6.77 10.56 5.12
N ASN A 122 -6.59 11.22 3.97
CA ASN A 122 -7.02 10.67 2.68
C ASN A 122 -6.32 9.36 2.34
N LEU A 123 -5.00 9.25 2.55
CA LEU A 123 -4.30 7.99 2.34
C LEU A 123 -4.81 6.87 3.26
N VAL A 124 -5.16 7.17 4.51
CA VAL A 124 -5.73 6.15 5.40
C VAL A 124 -7.10 5.69 4.90
N VAL A 125 -7.97 6.64 4.56
CA VAL A 125 -9.35 6.37 4.12
C VAL A 125 -9.37 5.55 2.83
N TRP A 126 -8.56 5.92 1.84
CA TRP A 126 -8.57 5.32 0.50
C TRP A 126 -7.69 4.08 0.38
N GLU A 127 -6.48 4.13 0.93
CA GLU A 127 -5.44 3.11 0.67
C GLU A 127 -5.25 2.16 1.83
N ALA A 128 -5.09 2.67 3.06
CA ALA A 128 -4.73 1.83 4.21
C ALA A 128 -5.83 0.83 4.56
N ARG A 129 -7.09 1.28 4.54
CA ARG A 129 -8.25 0.45 4.90
C ARG A 129 -8.49 -0.72 3.97
N THR A 130 -8.11 -0.60 2.71
CA THR A 130 -8.28 -1.66 1.69
C THR A 130 -7.01 -2.49 1.50
N LEU A 131 -5.89 -2.10 2.12
CA LEU A 131 -4.61 -2.81 1.97
C LEU A 131 -4.69 -4.30 2.38
N PRO A 132 -5.31 -4.70 3.51
CA PRO A 132 -5.45 -6.11 3.85
C PRO A 132 -6.10 -6.95 2.74
N ALA A 133 -7.20 -6.45 2.16
CA ALA A 133 -7.89 -7.14 1.07
C ALA A 133 -7.02 -7.27 -0.19
N ARG A 134 -6.26 -6.20 -0.51
CA ARG A 134 -5.31 -6.21 -1.64
C ARG A 134 -4.15 -7.18 -1.43
N LEU A 135 -3.70 -7.40 -0.18
CA LEU A 135 -2.67 -8.39 0.12
C LEU A 135 -3.18 -9.82 -0.06
N TYR A 136 -4.41 -10.14 0.40
CA TYR A 136 -5.02 -11.45 0.12
C TYR A 136 -5.19 -11.68 -1.39
N LEU A 137 -5.68 -10.66 -2.11
CA LEU A 137 -5.78 -10.72 -3.56
C LEU A 137 -4.43 -10.99 -4.24
N ALA A 138 -3.35 -10.36 -3.74
CA ALA A 138 -2.00 -10.54 -4.28
C ALA A 138 -1.40 -11.91 -3.95
N ARG A 139 -1.74 -12.51 -2.80
CA ARG A 139 -1.31 -13.85 -2.42
C ARG A 139 -1.99 -14.93 -3.29
N GLY A 140 -3.29 -14.78 -3.53
CA GLY A 140 -4.02 -15.58 -4.52
C GLY A 140 -4.13 -17.06 -4.17
N TRP A 141 -4.12 -17.43 -2.89
CA TRP A 141 -4.40 -18.79 -2.44
C TRP A 141 -5.89 -19.08 -2.46
N LYS A 142 -6.25 -20.37 -2.51
CA LYS A 142 -7.65 -20.81 -2.41
C LYS A 142 -8.28 -20.28 -1.12
N GLY A 143 -9.44 -19.63 -1.23
CA GLY A 143 -10.12 -19.00 -0.10
C GLY A 143 -9.66 -17.57 0.24
N ASP A 144 -8.62 -17.05 -0.42
CA ASP A 144 -8.17 -15.66 -0.19
C ASP A 144 -9.25 -14.64 -0.58
N PHE A 145 -10.13 -14.95 -1.52
CA PHE A 145 -11.23 -14.04 -1.85
C PHE A 145 -12.21 -13.86 -0.68
N ASP A 146 -12.51 -14.92 0.07
CA ASP A 146 -13.36 -14.81 1.26
C ASP A 146 -12.66 -14.00 2.37
N LEU A 147 -11.37 -14.26 2.59
CA LEU A 147 -10.57 -13.49 3.55
C LEU A 147 -10.43 -12.02 3.15
N ALA A 148 -10.27 -11.74 1.85
CA ALA A 148 -10.22 -10.39 1.31
C ALA A 148 -11.53 -9.65 1.56
N ILE A 149 -12.68 -10.25 1.20
CA ILE A 149 -14.01 -9.67 1.42
C ILE A 149 -14.27 -9.42 2.92
N ALA A 150 -13.86 -10.35 3.79
CA ALA A 150 -14.01 -10.22 5.23
C ALA A 150 -13.12 -9.11 5.83
N SER A 151 -11.99 -8.80 5.19
CA SER A 151 -11.08 -7.75 5.65
C SER A 151 -11.44 -6.34 5.22
N LEU A 152 -12.37 -6.19 4.27
CA LEU A 152 -12.86 -4.89 3.81
C LEU A 152 -13.74 -4.23 4.87
N PRO A 153 -13.66 -2.89 5.03
CA PRO A 153 -14.61 -2.15 5.85
C PRO A 153 -16.07 -2.48 5.52
N ALA A 154 -16.91 -2.45 6.56
CA ALA A 154 -18.36 -2.53 6.41
C ALA A 154 -18.88 -1.23 5.76
N LYS A 155 -20.01 -1.30 5.05
CA LYS A 155 -20.55 -0.12 4.32
C LYS A 155 -20.99 1.00 5.27
N ASP A 156 -21.35 0.64 6.49
CA ASP A 156 -21.77 1.51 7.58
C ASP A 156 -20.60 1.93 8.51
N ASP A 157 -19.35 1.57 8.17
CA ASP A 157 -18.19 2.00 8.96
C ASP A 157 -18.12 3.55 8.98
N PRO A 158 -18.21 4.18 10.17
CA PRO A 158 -18.25 5.64 10.30
C PRO A 158 -16.99 6.31 9.75
N GLN A 159 -15.90 5.57 9.63
CA GLN A 159 -14.62 6.05 9.13
C GLN A 159 -14.50 5.98 7.59
N LEU A 160 -15.56 5.57 6.88
CA LEU A 160 -15.69 5.79 5.43
C LEU A 160 -16.23 7.19 5.11
N PHE A 161 -16.80 7.88 6.11
CA PHE A 161 -17.32 9.25 5.97
C PHE A 161 -18.24 9.40 4.76
N VAL A 162 -19.27 8.55 4.69
CA VAL A 162 -20.25 8.50 3.61
C VAL A 162 -20.85 9.90 3.37
N GLY A 163 -20.95 10.31 2.11
CA GLY A 163 -21.40 11.65 1.71
C GLY A 163 -20.33 12.74 1.76
N ARG A 164 -19.15 12.46 2.33
CA ARG A 164 -18.01 13.39 2.38
C ARG A 164 -16.79 12.91 1.61
N THR A 165 -16.73 11.62 1.29
CA THR A 165 -15.67 11.02 0.46
C THR A 165 -16.28 10.08 -0.58
N LEU A 166 -15.54 9.84 -1.67
CA LEU A 166 -15.89 8.84 -2.69
C LEU A 166 -15.33 7.44 -2.36
N SER A 167 -14.74 7.25 -1.18
CA SER A 167 -14.04 6.00 -0.83
C SER A 167 -14.98 4.79 -0.79
N LEU A 168 -16.25 5.01 -0.46
CA LEU A 168 -17.29 3.98 -0.49
C LEU A 168 -17.45 3.37 -1.89
N TYR A 169 -17.42 4.17 -2.96
CA TYR A 169 -17.58 3.64 -4.32
C TYR A 169 -16.41 2.77 -4.75
N TYR A 170 -15.19 3.16 -4.37
CA TYR A 170 -14.01 2.31 -4.58
C TYR A 170 -14.11 1.00 -3.81
N LEU A 171 -14.53 1.07 -2.54
CA LEU A 171 -14.76 -0.10 -1.70
C LEU A 171 -15.82 -1.04 -2.30
N GLU A 172 -16.91 -0.49 -2.83
CA GLU A 172 -17.97 -1.26 -3.48
C GLU A 172 -17.49 -1.93 -4.76
N GLY A 173 -16.75 -1.21 -5.61
CA GLY A 173 -16.13 -1.79 -6.81
C GLY A 173 -15.17 -2.93 -6.46
N LEU A 174 -14.33 -2.76 -5.43
CA LEU A 174 -13.43 -3.80 -4.95
C LEU A 174 -14.20 -5.01 -4.39
N ARG A 175 -15.28 -4.78 -3.63
CA ARG A 175 -16.12 -5.85 -3.08
C ARG A 175 -16.86 -6.62 -4.18
N GLN A 176 -17.36 -5.92 -5.20
CA GLN A 176 -17.96 -6.55 -6.38
C GLN A 176 -16.94 -7.41 -7.11
N TYR A 177 -15.77 -6.85 -7.44
CA TYR A 177 -14.67 -7.57 -8.09
C TYR A 177 -14.30 -8.85 -7.34
N LEU A 178 -14.08 -8.77 -6.03
CA LEU A 178 -13.76 -9.94 -5.21
C LEU A 178 -14.92 -10.96 -5.19
N GLY A 179 -16.17 -10.50 -5.20
CA GLY A 179 -17.36 -11.34 -5.29
C GLY A 179 -17.40 -12.15 -6.59
N VAL A 180 -17.12 -11.51 -7.73
CA VAL A 180 -16.99 -12.17 -9.05
C VAL A 180 -15.86 -13.19 -9.01
N ARG A 181 -14.66 -12.80 -8.57
CA ARG A 181 -13.49 -13.68 -8.49
C ARG A 181 -13.74 -14.92 -7.62
N ARG A 182 -14.44 -14.74 -6.49
CA ARG A 182 -14.86 -15.84 -5.62
C ARG A 182 -15.80 -16.82 -6.33
N LYS A 183 -16.82 -16.32 -7.03
CA LYS A 183 -17.77 -17.19 -7.76
C LYS A 183 -17.07 -17.96 -8.88
N LEU A 184 -16.14 -17.32 -9.57
CA LEU A 184 -15.30 -17.99 -10.58
C LEU A 184 -14.43 -19.10 -9.96
N GLU A 185 -13.81 -18.88 -8.79
CA GLU A 185 -13.07 -19.92 -8.07
C GLU A 185 -13.95 -21.12 -7.67
N GLN A 186 -15.24 -20.87 -7.39
CA GLN A 186 -16.24 -21.90 -7.08
C GLN A 186 -16.85 -22.57 -8.32
N GLY A 187 -16.44 -22.18 -9.53
CA GLY A 187 -16.98 -22.72 -10.79
C GLY A 187 -18.34 -22.15 -11.21
N LYS A 188 -18.87 -21.15 -10.50
CA LYS A 188 -20.20 -20.56 -10.74
C LYS A 188 -20.13 -19.41 -11.77
N ARG A 189 -19.81 -19.74 -13.03
CA ARG A 189 -19.57 -18.74 -14.08
C ARG A 189 -20.80 -17.90 -14.44
N GLU A 190 -21.99 -18.50 -14.48
CA GLU A 190 -23.24 -17.80 -14.80
C GLU A 190 -23.69 -16.81 -13.72
N GLU A 191 -23.22 -17.01 -12.48
CA GLU A 191 -23.51 -16.10 -11.37
C GLU A 191 -22.44 -15.01 -11.19
N ALA A 192 -21.29 -15.14 -11.85
CA ALA A 192 -20.12 -14.29 -11.67
C ALA A 192 -20.23 -13.00 -12.49
#